data_AF-A0AAD4S767-F1
#
_entry.id   AF-A0AAD4S767-F1
#
_cell.length_a   1.000
_cell.length_b   1.000
_cell.length_c   1.000
_cell.angle_alpha   90.00
_cell.angle_beta   90.00
_cell.angle_gamma   90.00
#
_symmetry.space_group_name_H-M   'P 1'
#
loop_
_entity.id
_entity.type
_entity.pdbx_description
1 polymer ?
#
loop_
_entity_poly.entity_id
_entity_poly.type
_entity_poly.pdbx_seq_one_letter_code
_entity_poly.pdbx_strand_id
1 'polypeptide(L)'
;MEKSNGTCRPQSWFVIFVSFGLWFVLFYFNSEAFISSKNKVQSVMADYVYGITYPQSITSVENVTDTDESSVDNNSVDDPVEIDEPRNEDPIAKNGNEPNDLTDLVKEIGSDSGPDPSCSGKYIYVHDLPSEFNEDLIKECRTLNKWIEMCQYMVNAGLGPRIGNSQGVFSTKGWFSTNQFMLEVIFHNRMKQYKCLTTDSSIASAVFVPFYAGFEVARYLWDTDVPTRDAASLALVKWLTSKPEWKVLGGRDHFMVAGRITWDFRRLTEKDEDWGNKLMVLPEVRNMSTLTIEASPWHRNDFGVPYPTYFHPSSDSEVFQWQSRMRRQRKRFLFSFVGAPRNSTKLIRNQLIDQCLASKKCKLLDCNKGNKKSCDKPSNVMKVFQNSIFCLEPPGDSPTRRSAFDAILAGCIPVFFHPGSAYTQYTWFLPRDYKKYSVYIPEDQVRDGKVNIESVLQRYSRDQVRRMKEEVIKLIPRVIYADPRSKLETVEDAFDISIEGVLERVEKARTDLREGRNPDEPPYLETNTWKYNLFKTEEKHEWDHFFYD
;
A
#
# COMPACT_ATOMS: atom_id res chain seq x y z
N MET A 1 -84.97 4.38 -35.11
CA MET A 1 -83.79 4.41 -36.00
C MET A 1 -83.11 5.72 -35.68
N GLU A 2 -81.93 5.81 -35.08
CA GLU A 2 -80.65 5.11 -35.29
C GLU A 2 -79.93 4.79 -33.96
N LYS A 3 -79.08 3.77 -33.99
CA LYS A 3 -78.17 3.36 -32.92
C LYS A 3 -76.88 4.18 -32.95
N SER A 4 -76.33 4.53 -31.79
CA SER A 4 -74.92 4.90 -31.64
C SER A 4 -74.35 4.23 -30.38
N ASN A 5 -73.43 3.29 -30.60
CA ASN A 5 -72.66 2.56 -29.60
C ASN A 5 -71.48 3.43 -29.12
N GLY A 6 -71.42 3.74 -27.83
CA GLY A 6 -70.25 4.32 -27.17
C GLY A 6 -69.60 3.32 -26.22
N THR A 7 -68.54 2.66 -26.67
CA THR A 7 -67.70 1.76 -25.87
C THR A 7 -66.85 2.54 -24.85
N CYS A 8 -67.00 2.23 -23.56
CA CYS A 8 -66.06 2.65 -22.50
C CYS A 8 -64.69 1.94 -22.70
N ARG A 9 -63.64 2.71 -22.97
CA ARG A 9 -62.23 2.26 -22.85
C ARG A 9 -61.73 2.49 -21.42
N PRO A 10 -61.05 1.54 -20.76
CA PRO A 10 -60.47 1.75 -19.44
C PRO A 10 -59.22 2.64 -19.52
N GLN A 11 -59.03 3.50 -18.53
CA GLN A 11 -57.92 4.44 -18.39
C GLN A 11 -56.57 3.75 -18.16
N SER A 12 -56.00 3.08 -19.17
CA SER A 12 -54.66 2.48 -19.09
C SER A 12 -53.56 3.52 -18.86
N TRP A 13 -53.77 4.77 -19.27
CA TRP A 13 -52.81 5.86 -19.07
C TRP A 13 -52.65 6.26 -17.60
N PHE A 14 -53.71 6.17 -16.80
CA PHE A 14 -53.65 6.57 -15.39
C PHE A 14 -52.77 5.62 -14.56
N VAL A 15 -52.85 4.31 -14.84
CA VAL A 15 -52.01 3.29 -14.17
C VAL A 15 -50.53 3.47 -14.52
N ILE A 16 -50.21 3.83 -15.77
CA ILE A 16 -48.83 4.08 -16.22
C ILE A 16 -48.26 5.32 -15.52
N PHE A 17 -49.01 6.41 -15.42
CA PHE A 17 -48.56 7.63 -14.75
C PHE A 17 -48.34 7.43 -13.24
N VAL A 18 -49.23 6.70 -12.57
CA VAL A 18 -49.08 6.39 -11.13
C VAL A 18 -47.89 5.46 -10.89
N SER A 19 -47.66 4.47 -11.77
CA SER A 19 -46.50 3.58 -11.68
C SER A 19 -45.18 4.33 -11.89
N PHE A 20 -45.14 5.27 -12.85
CA PHE A 20 -43.95 6.07 -13.11
C PHE A 20 -43.65 7.05 -11.95
N GLY A 21 -44.70 7.63 -11.35
CA GLY A 21 -44.56 8.47 -10.15
C GLY A 21 -44.02 7.71 -8.95
N LEU A 22 -44.53 6.50 -8.69
CA LEU A 22 -44.03 5.63 -7.62
C LEU A 22 -42.58 5.21 -7.83
N TRP A 23 -42.20 4.87 -9.07
CA TRP A 23 -40.81 4.56 -9.40
C TRP A 23 -39.88 5.75 -9.24
N PHE A 24 -40.31 6.95 -9.62
CA PHE A 24 -39.52 8.17 -9.47
C PHE A 24 -39.31 8.51 -7.99
N VAL A 25 -40.34 8.35 -7.16
CA VAL A 25 -40.25 8.55 -5.71
C VAL A 25 -39.32 7.53 -5.06
N LEU A 26 -39.42 6.24 -5.40
CA LEU A 26 -38.52 5.20 -4.91
C LEU A 26 -37.07 5.43 -5.37
N PHE A 27 -36.86 5.91 -6.59
CA PHE A 27 -35.52 6.24 -7.10
C PHE A 27 -34.95 7.46 -6.38
N TYR A 28 -35.78 8.49 -6.11
CA TYR A 28 -35.37 9.68 -5.38
C TYR A 28 -34.95 9.34 -3.94
N PHE A 29 -35.78 8.57 -3.21
CA PHE A 29 -35.45 8.17 -1.83
C PHE A 29 -34.26 7.21 -1.75
N ASN A 30 -34.09 6.27 -2.69
CA ASN A 30 -32.89 5.43 -2.75
C ASN A 30 -31.65 6.24 -3.10
N SER A 31 -31.77 7.24 -3.98
CA SER A 31 -30.64 8.11 -4.32
C SER A 31 -30.23 9.01 -3.16
N GLU A 32 -31.17 9.54 -2.37
CA GLU A 32 -30.87 10.29 -1.16
C GLU A 32 -30.32 9.41 -0.05
N ALA A 33 -30.86 8.20 0.16
CA ALA A 33 -30.29 7.23 1.11
C ALA A 33 -28.85 6.84 0.73
N PHE A 34 -28.57 6.67 -0.57
CA PHE A 34 -27.24 6.36 -1.08
C PHE A 34 -26.26 7.55 -0.97
N ILE A 35 -26.74 8.78 -1.18
CA ILE A 35 -25.96 10.01 -0.99
C ILE A 35 -25.70 10.25 0.51
N SER A 36 -26.70 10.02 1.35
CA SER A 36 -26.60 10.11 2.81
C SER A 36 -25.63 9.09 3.38
N SER A 37 -25.69 7.83 2.92
CA SER A 37 -24.72 6.78 3.28
C SER A 37 -23.29 7.17 2.86
N LYS A 38 -23.08 7.67 1.65
CA LYS A 38 -21.76 8.16 1.21
C LYS A 38 -21.24 9.34 2.04
N ASN A 39 -22.11 10.29 2.35
CA ASN A 39 -21.74 11.46 3.15
C ASN A 39 -21.45 11.07 4.61
N LYS A 40 -22.18 10.09 5.15
CA LYS A 40 -21.96 9.53 6.49
C LYS A 40 -20.64 8.77 6.56
N VAL A 41 -20.33 7.92 5.58
CA VAL A 41 -19.03 7.23 5.48
C VAL A 41 -17.88 8.21 5.33
N GLN A 42 -18.03 9.26 4.51
CA GLN A 42 -16.99 10.27 4.33
C GLN A 42 -16.80 11.17 5.57
N SER A 43 -17.87 11.42 6.34
CA SER A 43 -17.81 12.09 7.65
C SER A 43 -17.12 11.21 8.69
N VAL A 44 -17.50 9.93 8.79
CA VAL A 44 -16.92 8.98 9.74
C VAL A 44 -15.44 8.78 9.49
N MET A 45 -14.99 8.72 8.22
CA MET A 45 -13.57 8.64 7.88
C MET A 45 -12.79 9.90 8.30
N ALA A 46 -13.39 11.08 8.15
CA ALA A 46 -12.78 12.31 8.63
C ALA A 46 -12.75 12.34 10.17
N ASP A 47 -13.84 11.99 10.84
CA ASP A 47 -13.90 12.01 12.30
C ASP A 47 -13.05 10.91 12.94
N TYR A 48 -12.78 9.79 12.26
CA TYR A 48 -11.88 8.73 12.74
C TYR A 48 -10.40 9.10 12.59
N VAL A 49 -10.04 9.82 11.52
CA VAL A 49 -8.66 10.33 11.31
C VAL A 49 -8.34 11.50 12.24
N TYR A 50 -9.35 12.28 12.66
CA TYR A 50 -9.17 13.50 13.47
C TYR A 50 -9.75 13.40 14.91
N GLY A 51 -10.20 12.23 15.39
CA GLY A 51 -11.05 12.15 16.59
C GLY A 51 -10.69 11.09 17.64
N ILE A 52 -9.47 10.53 17.65
CA ILE A 52 -9.10 9.57 18.70
C ILE A 52 -8.58 10.30 19.95
N THR A 53 -9.47 10.51 20.91
CA THR A 53 -9.09 10.76 22.31
C THR A 53 -8.75 9.42 22.98
N TYR A 54 -7.53 9.28 23.49
CA TYR A 54 -7.10 8.09 24.23
C TYR A 54 -7.69 8.10 25.66
N PRO A 55 -8.29 7.00 26.16
CA PRO A 55 -8.51 6.83 27.59
C PRO A 55 -7.17 6.63 28.31
N GLN A 56 -6.94 7.39 29.38
CA GLN A 56 -5.80 7.23 30.26
C GLN A 56 -5.85 5.87 30.98
N SER A 57 -4.70 5.18 30.95
CA SER A 57 -4.18 4.21 31.93
C SER A 57 -5.17 3.59 32.93
N ILE A 58 -5.45 2.29 32.78
CA ILE A 58 -5.90 1.46 33.91
C ILE A 58 -4.66 0.88 34.60
N THR A 59 -4.50 1.29 35.86
CA THR A 59 -3.53 0.78 36.82
C THR A 59 -3.77 -0.68 37.20
N SER A 60 -2.66 -1.40 37.34
CA SER A 60 -2.41 -2.67 38.04
C SER A 60 -3.48 -3.20 39.00
N VAL A 61 -3.82 -4.50 38.86
CA VAL A 61 -4.25 -5.36 39.97
C VAL A 61 -3.65 -6.76 39.84
N GLU A 62 -2.69 -6.99 40.73
CA GLU A 62 -2.37 -8.19 41.54
C GLU A 62 -2.19 -9.61 40.96
N ASN A 63 -1.05 -10.16 41.37
CA ASN A 63 -0.58 -11.54 41.34
C ASN A 63 -1.55 -12.54 41.98
N VAL A 64 -1.70 -13.70 41.34
CA VAL A 64 -1.96 -14.96 42.05
C VAL A 64 -0.99 -16.01 41.49
N THR A 65 -0.06 -16.40 42.34
CA THR A 65 0.76 -17.60 42.23
C THR A 65 -0.10 -18.85 42.41
N ASP A 66 0.11 -19.88 41.60
CA ASP A 66 0.07 -21.23 42.13
C ASP A 66 0.99 -22.17 41.33
N THR A 67 1.82 -22.85 42.11
CA THR A 67 2.72 -23.95 41.79
C THR A 67 1.94 -25.26 41.72
N ASP A 68 2.33 -26.19 40.83
CA ASP A 68 2.44 -27.59 41.25
C ASP A 68 3.36 -28.41 40.34
N GLU A 69 4.14 -29.26 41.01
CA GLU A 69 5.19 -30.16 40.51
C GLU A 69 4.68 -31.58 40.20
N SER A 70 5.60 -32.38 39.62
CA SER A 70 5.70 -33.85 39.65
C SER A 70 5.01 -34.58 38.47
N SER A 71 5.48 -35.69 37.90
CA SER A 71 6.63 -36.60 38.07
C SER A 71 6.54 -37.64 36.91
N VAL A 72 7.61 -38.02 36.17
CA VAL A 72 8.57 -39.14 36.39
C VAL A 72 8.42 -40.30 35.36
N ASP A 73 9.60 -40.80 34.91
CA ASP A 73 9.97 -42.12 34.33
C ASP A 73 9.61 -42.49 32.86
N ASN A 74 10.39 -43.24 32.06
CA ASN A 74 11.79 -43.74 32.09
C ASN A 74 12.14 -44.40 30.72
N ASN A 75 13.45 -44.43 30.37
CA ASN A 75 14.21 -45.49 29.65
C ASN A 75 13.87 -45.85 28.17
N SER A 76 14.75 -45.58 27.17
CA SER A 76 15.95 -46.34 26.69
C SER A 76 15.61 -47.64 25.92
N VAL A 77 16.26 -48.15 24.87
CA VAL A 77 17.41 -47.86 23.97
C VAL A 77 17.43 -49.05 22.94
N ASP A 78 18.07 -48.86 21.78
CA ASP A 78 18.64 -49.84 20.80
C ASP A 78 17.85 -50.39 19.57
N ASP A 79 18.49 -50.15 18.41
CA ASP A 79 18.31 -50.59 17.01
C ASP A 79 18.90 -52.02 16.74
N PRO A 80 19.20 -52.46 15.48
CA PRO A 80 18.33 -52.78 14.32
C PRO A 80 18.61 -54.20 13.77
N VAL A 81 17.90 -54.63 12.70
CA VAL A 81 18.21 -55.84 11.92
C VAL A 81 18.18 -55.57 10.42
N GLU A 82 19.32 -55.78 9.75
CA GLU A 82 19.54 -55.88 8.29
C GLU A 82 19.06 -57.22 7.70
N ILE A 83 18.87 -57.30 6.37
CA ILE A 83 19.38 -58.37 5.46
C ILE A 83 19.12 -57.99 3.97
N ASP A 84 20.25 -57.84 3.25
CA ASP A 84 20.66 -58.18 1.87
C ASP A 84 19.92 -57.84 0.55
N GLU A 85 20.76 -57.35 -0.38
CA GLU A 85 20.63 -57.22 -1.85
C GLU A 85 20.65 -58.58 -2.61
N PRO A 86 20.45 -58.56 -3.95
CA PRO A 86 21.63 -58.72 -4.82
C PRO A 86 21.66 -57.89 -6.13
N ARG A 87 22.89 -57.88 -6.69
CA ARG A 87 23.51 -57.12 -7.80
C ARG A 87 23.02 -57.34 -9.25
N ASN A 88 23.17 -56.26 -10.03
CA ASN A 88 23.65 -56.06 -11.43
C ASN A 88 23.40 -57.10 -12.54
N GLU A 89 22.92 -56.61 -13.69
CA GLU A 89 23.72 -56.45 -14.94
C GLU A 89 22.93 -55.70 -16.05
N ASP A 90 23.53 -54.64 -16.60
CA ASP A 90 23.26 -54.02 -17.92
C ASP A 90 24.00 -54.81 -19.01
N PRO A 91 23.73 -54.72 -20.35
CA PRO A 91 23.51 -53.46 -21.10
C PRO A 91 22.64 -53.51 -22.40
N ILE A 92 22.37 -52.32 -22.98
CA ILE A 92 22.60 -51.92 -24.41
C ILE A 92 21.58 -50.86 -24.88
N ALA A 93 22.14 -49.77 -25.39
CA ALA A 93 21.51 -48.57 -25.94
C ALA A 93 20.69 -48.77 -27.23
N LYS A 94 19.62 -47.97 -27.38
CA LYS A 94 19.18 -47.39 -28.66
C LYS A 94 18.57 -45.99 -28.47
N ASN A 95 19.04 -45.06 -29.29
CA ASN A 95 18.62 -43.67 -29.44
C ASN A 95 17.13 -43.50 -29.79
N GLY A 96 16.54 -42.41 -29.29
CA GLY A 96 15.29 -41.81 -29.79
C GLY A 96 14.92 -40.56 -28.99
N ASN A 97 14.92 -39.41 -29.65
CA ASN A 97 14.66 -38.08 -29.09
C ASN A 97 13.25 -37.91 -28.50
N GLU A 98 13.19 -37.39 -27.26
CA GLU A 98 12.43 -36.20 -26.81
C GLU A 98 12.36 -36.22 -25.27
N PRO A 99 12.62 -35.09 -24.58
CA PRO A 99 12.02 -34.91 -23.26
C PRO A 99 11.22 -33.61 -23.21
N ASN A 100 9.91 -33.75 -23.28
CA ASN A 100 8.99 -32.95 -22.48
C ASN A 100 9.04 -33.55 -21.07
N ASP A 101 9.92 -33.04 -20.20
CA ASP A 101 9.77 -33.30 -18.77
C ASP A 101 10.16 -32.06 -17.95
N LEU A 102 9.12 -31.41 -17.42
CA LEU A 102 9.21 -30.25 -16.54
C LEU A 102 9.83 -30.63 -15.18
N THR A 103 10.01 -31.92 -14.89
CA THR A 103 10.57 -32.41 -13.63
C THR A 103 12.10 -32.40 -13.58
N ASP A 104 12.79 -32.43 -14.72
CA ASP A 104 14.25 -32.34 -14.76
C ASP A 104 14.76 -30.90 -14.56
N LEU A 105 13.97 -29.89 -14.93
CA LEU A 105 14.28 -28.48 -14.65
C LEU A 105 14.16 -28.13 -13.16
N VAL A 106 13.35 -28.89 -12.41
CA VAL A 106 13.17 -28.72 -10.95
C VAL A 106 14.30 -29.39 -10.18
N LYS A 107 14.91 -30.46 -10.71
CA LYS A 107 16.06 -31.14 -10.09
C LYS A 107 17.37 -30.37 -10.20
N GLU A 108 17.56 -29.53 -11.22
CA GLU A 108 18.75 -28.68 -11.34
C GLU A 108 18.74 -27.43 -10.43
N ILE A 109 17.60 -27.08 -9.80
CA ILE A 109 17.51 -25.97 -8.83
C ILE A 109 17.86 -26.45 -7.40
N GLY A 110 17.94 -27.76 -7.18
CA GLY A 110 18.29 -28.39 -5.90
C GLY A 110 19.75 -28.80 -5.78
N SER A 111 20.71 -28.06 -6.37
CA SER A 111 22.11 -28.30 -6.05
C SER A 111 22.37 -27.84 -4.62
N ASP A 112 22.60 -28.80 -3.73
CA ASP A 112 23.14 -28.69 -2.38
C ASP A 112 24.53 -28.02 -2.40
N SER A 113 24.53 -26.72 -2.69
CA SER A 113 25.61 -25.82 -2.32
C SER A 113 25.20 -25.24 -0.99
N GLY A 114 26.01 -25.47 0.06
CA GLY A 114 25.81 -24.81 1.36
C GLY A 114 25.58 -23.29 1.21
N PRO A 115 25.04 -22.63 2.24
CA PRO A 115 24.45 -21.30 2.11
C PRO A 115 25.38 -20.31 1.38
N ASP A 116 24.88 -19.70 0.29
CA ASP A 116 25.57 -18.63 -0.46
C ASP A 116 26.01 -17.54 0.53
N PRO A 117 27.33 -17.31 0.70
CA PRO A 117 27.83 -16.31 1.64
C PRO A 117 27.29 -14.90 1.39
N SER A 118 26.92 -14.57 0.15
CA SER A 118 26.35 -13.27 -0.21
C SER A 118 24.90 -13.09 0.27
N CYS A 119 24.22 -14.18 0.64
CA CYS A 119 22.88 -14.21 1.20
C CYS A 119 22.84 -14.35 2.73
N SER A 120 24.00 -14.35 3.39
CA SER A 120 24.07 -14.36 4.86
C SER A 120 23.29 -13.17 5.45
N GLY A 121 22.38 -13.45 6.39
CA GLY A 121 21.49 -12.46 7.00
C GLY A 121 20.39 -11.92 6.07
N LYS A 122 20.24 -12.49 4.87
CA LYS A 122 19.32 -12.00 3.83
C LYS A 122 18.32 -13.04 3.35
N TYR A 123 18.37 -14.26 3.88
CA TYR A 123 17.46 -15.33 3.47
C TYR A 123 16.01 -15.00 3.83
N ILE A 124 15.10 -15.21 2.89
CA ILE A 124 13.66 -15.07 3.11
C ILE A 124 12.98 -16.39 2.79
N TYR A 125 12.26 -16.91 3.79
CA TYR A 125 11.31 -18.00 3.58
C TYR A 125 9.94 -17.41 3.24
N VAL A 126 9.26 -17.97 2.24
CA VAL A 126 7.92 -17.52 1.85
C VAL A 126 6.92 -18.58 2.29
N HIS A 127 5.93 -18.20 3.11
CA HIS A 127 4.87 -19.11 3.51
C HIS A 127 4.06 -19.57 2.30
N ASP A 128 3.87 -20.89 2.20
CA ASP A 128 2.92 -21.50 1.26
C ASP A 128 1.50 -21.44 1.88
N LEU A 129 0.85 -20.28 1.71
CA LEU A 129 -0.49 -20.04 2.25
C LEU A 129 -1.55 -20.82 1.47
N PRO A 130 -2.64 -21.27 2.12
CA PRO A 130 -3.85 -21.71 1.46
C PRO A 130 -4.33 -20.68 0.42
N SER A 131 -4.83 -21.16 -0.72
CA SER A 131 -5.10 -20.33 -1.91
C SER A 131 -6.15 -19.25 -1.65
N GLU A 132 -7.03 -19.43 -0.66
CA GLU A 132 -8.03 -18.43 -0.28
C GLU A 132 -7.40 -17.10 0.17
N PHE A 133 -6.16 -17.11 0.64
CA PHE A 133 -5.46 -15.91 1.12
C PHE A 133 -4.82 -15.09 -0.02
N ASN A 134 -4.71 -15.63 -1.23
CA ASN A 134 -4.06 -14.93 -2.35
C ASN A 134 -4.54 -15.34 -3.74
N GLU A 135 -4.29 -16.56 -4.18
CA GLU A 135 -4.52 -17.00 -5.55
C GLU A 135 -5.99 -16.94 -5.95
N ASP A 136 -6.88 -17.34 -5.05
CA ASP A 136 -8.32 -17.35 -5.31
C ASP A 136 -8.86 -15.91 -5.42
N LEU A 137 -8.27 -14.96 -4.69
CA LEU A 137 -8.58 -13.53 -4.83
C LEU A 137 -8.23 -13.00 -6.23
N ILE A 138 -7.13 -13.49 -6.84
CA ILE A 138 -6.81 -13.16 -8.24
C ILE A 138 -7.80 -13.80 -9.20
N LYS A 139 -8.14 -15.08 -9.01
CA LYS A 139 -9.12 -15.80 -9.86
C LYS A 139 -10.50 -15.13 -9.80
N GLU A 140 -10.86 -14.62 -8.63
CA GLU A 140 -12.10 -13.90 -8.34
C GLU A 140 -11.95 -12.38 -8.50
N CYS A 141 -10.99 -11.89 -9.30
CA CYS A 141 -10.69 -10.46 -9.44
C CYS A 141 -11.90 -9.54 -9.68
N ARG A 142 -13.01 -10.04 -10.23
CA ARG A 142 -14.26 -9.28 -10.43
C ARG A 142 -14.96 -8.90 -9.12
N THR A 143 -14.73 -9.62 -8.03
CA THR A 143 -15.39 -9.40 -6.73
C THR A 143 -14.60 -8.46 -5.82
N LEU A 144 -13.36 -8.13 -6.17
CA LEU A 144 -12.45 -7.36 -5.32
C LEU A 144 -12.83 -5.89 -5.16
N ASN A 145 -13.70 -5.36 -6.02
CA ASN A 145 -14.18 -3.99 -5.92
C ASN A 145 -15.59 -3.84 -6.50
N LYS A 146 -16.48 -3.21 -5.75
CA LYS A 146 -17.89 -3.03 -6.15
C LYS A 146 -18.11 -2.06 -7.32
N TRP A 147 -17.10 -1.27 -7.69
CA TRP A 147 -17.23 -0.20 -8.70
C TRP A 147 -16.25 -0.28 -9.85
N ILE A 148 -15.14 -1.01 -9.68
CA ILE A 148 -14.06 -1.11 -10.66
C ILE A 148 -13.84 -2.57 -10.97
N GLU A 149 -13.89 -2.94 -12.25
CA GLU A 149 -13.47 -4.26 -12.69
C GLU A 149 -11.94 -4.36 -12.50
N MET A 150 -11.49 -5.21 -11.57
CA MET A 150 -10.07 -5.30 -11.20
C MET A 150 -9.29 -6.31 -12.04
N CYS A 151 -9.94 -7.25 -12.75
CA CYS A 151 -9.24 -8.25 -13.56
C CYS A 151 -8.35 -7.62 -14.63
N GLN A 152 -8.75 -6.48 -15.20
CA GLN A 152 -7.92 -5.75 -16.16
C GLN A 152 -6.51 -5.40 -15.62
N TYR A 153 -6.34 -5.27 -14.30
CA TYR A 153 -5.05 -4.92 -13.68
C TYR A 153 -4.19 -6.14 -13.33
N MET A 154 -4.72 -7.36 -13.43
CA MET A 154 -3.98 -8.58 -13.10
C MET A 154 -2.95 -8.97 -14.16
N VAL A 155 -3.07 -8.44 -15.38
CA VAL A 155 -2.13 -8.70 -16.47
C VAL A 155 -0.74 -8.11 -16.18
N ASN A 156 0.29 -8.63 -16.86
CA ASN A 156 1.68 -8.18 -16.71
C ASN A 156 2.16 -8.26 -15.24
N ALA A 157 1.84 -9.36 -14.53
CA ALA A 157 2.22 -9.56 -13.13
C ALA A 157 1.69 -8.46 -12.17
N GLY A 158 0.45 -8.01 -12.38
CA GLY A 158 -0.21 -7.00 -11.55
C GLY A 158 0.07 -5.54 -11.95
N LEU A 159 0.86 -5.31 -13.00
CA LEU A 159 1.14 -3.96 -13.51
C LEU A 159 -0.02 -3.38 -14.35
N GLY A 160 -0.94 -4.23 -14.81
CA GLY A 160 -2.01 -3.83 -15.72
C GLY A 160 -1.53 -3.61 -17.17
N PRO A 161 -2.38 -3.11 -18.07
CA PRO A 161 -2.07 -3.01 -19.50
C PRO A 161 -0.96 -1.99 -19.79
N ARG A 162 -0.14 -2.23 -20.82
CA ARG A 162 0.88 -1.26 -21.25
C ARG A 162 0.25 0.05 -21.72
N ILE A 163 0.86 1.18 -21.37
CA ILE A 163 0.43 2.50 -21.84
C ILE A 163 1.29 2.92 -23.04
N GLY A 164 0.63 3.27 -24.15
CA GLY A 164 1.30 3.80 -25.34
C GLY A 164 1.79 5.23 -25.16
N ASN A 165 2.80 5.62 -25.94
CA ASN A 165 3.43 6.95 -25.88
C ASN A 165 2.94 7.93 -26.97
N SER A 166 1.67 7.86 -27.37
CA SER A 166 1.14 8.65 -28.50
C SER A 166 1.23 10.18 -28.29
N GLN A 167 1.31 10.64 -27.04
CA GLN A 167 1.43 12.06 -26.69
C GLN A 167 2.86 12.50 -26.37
N GLY A 168 3.86 11.60 -26.49
CA GLY A 168 5.25 11.88 -26.14
C GLY A 168 5.49 12.14 -24.65
N VAL A 169 4.55 11.77 -23.77
CA VAL A 169 4.61 12.00 -22.31
C VAL A 169 5.47 10.97 -21.59
N PHE A 170 5.60 9.77 -22.16
CA PHE A 170 6.25 8.61 -21.56
C PHE A 170 7.53 8.23 -22.33
N SER A 171 8.32 7.30 -21.80
CA SER A 171 9.29 6.55 -22.60
C SER A 171 8.58 5.47 -23.43
N THR A 172 9.29 4.85 -24.37
CA THR A 172 8.75 3.78 -25.23
C THR A 172 8.43 2.50 -24.45
N LYS A 173 9.11 2.28 -23.32
CA LYS A 173 8.98 1.11 -22.45
C LYS A 173 8.84 1.53 -20.98
N GLY A 174 8.41 0.58 -20.15
CA GLY A 174 8.27 0.73 -18.70
C GLY A 174 6.98 1.38 -18.21
N TRP A 175 5.99 1.64 -19.06
CA TRP A 175 4.74 2.31 -18.63
C TRP A 175 3.53 1.40 -18.71
N PHE A 176 2.78 1.34 -17.61
CA PHE A 176 1.62 0.49 -17.43
C PHE A 176 0.48 1.23 -16.73
N SER A 177 -0.75 0.84 -17.00
CA SER A 177 -1.95 1.39 -16.38
C SER A 177 -2.18 0.73 -15.02
N THR A 178 -1.19 0.88 -14.14
CA THR A 178 -1.17 0.30 -12.80
C THR A 178 -2.26 0.92 -11.92
N ASN A 179 -3.06 0.06 -11.29
CA ASN A 179 -3.98 0.49 -10.25
C ASN A 179 -3.22 0.68 -8.93
N GLN A 180 -3.55 1.76 -8.22
CA GLN A 180 -2.84 2.17 -7.00
C GLN A 180 -2.92 1.15 -5.85
N PHE A 181 -3.85 0.19 -5.91
CA PHE A 181 -4.04 -0.85 -4.90
C PHE A 181 -3.43 -2.21 -5.29
N MET A 182 -2.60 -2.27 -6.34
CA MET A 182 -1.99 -3.52 -6.83
C MET A 182 -0.71 -3.95 -6.10
N LEU A 183 -0.33 -3.24 -5.03
CA LEU A 183 0.95 -3.41 -4.36
C LEU A 183 1.23 -4.87 -3.97
N GLU A 184 0.24 -5.58 -3.42
CA GLU A 184 0.38 -6.97 -2.98
C GLU A 184 0.77 -7.93 -4.12
N VAL A 185 0.14 -7.79 -5.28
CA VAL A 185 0.43 -8.61 -6.47
C VAL A 185 1.81 -8.27 -7.01
N ILE A 186 2.14 -6.98 -7.10
CA ILE A 186 3.43 -6.51 -7.62
C ILE A 186 4.56 -6.98 -6.70
N PHE A 187 4.41 -6.79 -5.39
CA PHE A 187 5.41 -7.15 -4.38
C PHE A 187 5.60 -8.66 -4.30
N HIS A 188 4.51 -9.45 -4.33
CA HIS A 188 4.61 -10.91 -4.33
C HIS A 188 5.31 -11.42 -5.60
N ASN A 189 5.01 -10.87 -6.78
CA ASN A 189 5.73 -11.26 -7.99
C ASN A 189 7.20 -10.82 -8.00
N ARG A 190 7.54 -9.67 -7.39
CA ARG A 190 8.94 -9.25 -7.17
C ARG A 190 9.65 -10.20 -6.20
N MET A 191 8.98 -10.62 -5.13
CA MET A 191 9.51 -11.56 -4.14
C MET A 191 9.95 -12.87 -4.80
N LYS A 192 9.18 -13.39 -5.76
CA LYS A 192 9.53 -14.62 -6.51
C LYS A 192 10.86 -14.52 -7.28
N GLN A 193 11.41 -13.32 -7.46
CA GLN A 193 12.70 -13.08 -8.13
C GLN A 193 13.82 -12.67 -7.16
N TYR A 194 13.53 -12.63 -5.85
CA TYR A 194 14.52 -12.27 -4.85
C TYR A 194 15.63 -13.32 -4.78
N LYS A 195 16.89 -12.88 -4.77
CA LYS A 195 18.05 -13.78 -4.90
C LYS A 195 18.15 -14.76 -3.72
N CYS A 196 17.84 -14.29 -2.51
CA CYS A 196 18.06 -15.03 -1.28
C CYS A 196 16.77 -15.68 -0.77
N LEU A 197 15.96 -16.27 -1.66
CA LEU A 197 14.87 -17.13 -1.22
C LEU A 197 15.43 -18.46 -0.71
N THR A 198 14.77 -19.04 0.30
CA THR A 198 15.09 -20.36 0.82
C THR A 198 13.82 -21.18 0.98
N THR A 199 13.91 -22.50 0.75
CA THR A 199 12.87 -23.47 1.09
C THR A 199 13.04 -24.02 2.51
N ASP A 200 14.22 -23.84 3.10
CA ASP A 200 14.51 -24.19 4.50
C ASP A 200 14.28 -22.95 5.38
N SER A 201 13.24 -22.99 6.20
CA SER A 201 12.88 -21.90 7.10
C SER A 201 13.85 -21.74 8.28
N SER A 202 14.67 -22.75 8.59
CA SER A 202 15.62 -22.71 9.72
C SER A 202 16.78 -21.73 9.49
N ILE A 203 17.13 -21.46 8.23
CA ILE A 203 18.17 -20.49 7.85
C ILE A 203 17.60 -19.11 7.49
N ALA A 204 16.28 -18.94 7.55
CA ALA A 204 15.61 -17.73 7.14
C ALA A 204 15.89 -16.56 8.10
N SER A 205 16.24 -15.41 7.52
CA SER A 205 16.41 -14.16 8.25
C SER A 205 15.08 -13.42 8.44
N ALA A 206 14.11 -13.62 7.55
CA ALA A 206 12.73 -13.16 7.71
C ALA A 206 11.77 -14.12 7.00
N VAL A 207 10.48 -14.04 7.35
CA VAL A 207 9.42 -14.86 6.79
C VAL A 207 8.36 -13.98 6.11
N PHE A 208 8.19 -14.14 4.81
CA PHE A 208 7.19 -13.41 4.03
C PHE A 208 5.84 -14.13 4.07
N VAL A 209 4.79 -13.39 4.41
CA VAL A 209 3.39 -13.85 4.42
C VAL A 209 2.67 -13.25 3.20
N PRO A 210 2.47 -14.01 2.10
CA PRO A 210 1.85 -13.49 0.88
C PRO A 210 0.31 -13.42 0.98
N PHE A 211 -0.23 -12.81 2.04
CA PHE A 211 -1.67 -12.57 2.20
C PHE A 211 -2.10 -11.28 1.48
N TYR A 212 -3.13 -11.35 0.64
CA TYR A 212 -3.65 -10.17 -0.07
C TYR A 212 -4.75 -9.46 0.74
N ALA A 213 -4.39 -9.03 1.95
CA ALA A 213 -5.22 -8.32 2.91
C ALA A 213 -6.02 -7.15 2.31
N GLY A 214 -5.38 -6.33 1.46
CA GLY A 214 -5.98 -5.16 0.83
C GLY A 214 -7.11 -5.52 -0.13
N PHE A 215 -6.94 -6.58 -0.90
CA PHE A 215 -8.00 -7.12 -1.76
C PHE A 215 -9.12 -7.77 -0.96
N GLU A 216 -8.77 -8.55 0.06
CA GLU A 216 -9.76 -9.25 0.84
C GLU A 216 -10.67 -8.28 1.61
N VAL A 217 -10.08 -7.29 2.31
CA VAL A 217 -10.88 -6.28 3.01
C VAL A 217 -11.74 -5.45 2.04
N ALA A 218 -11.23 -5.15 0.84
CA ALA A 218 -11.93 -4.35 -0.16
C ALA A 218 -13.26 -4.94 -0.63
N ARG A 219 -13.42 -6.27 -0.58
CA ARG A 219 -14.69 -6.94 -0.90
C ARG A 219 -15.81 -6.47 0.02
N TYR A 220 -15.49 -6.21 1.28
CA TYR A 220 -16.45 -6.07 2.38
C TYR A 220 -16.44 -4.70 3.08
N LEU A 221 -15.51 -3.78 2.75
CA LEU A 221 -15.42 -2.44 3.39
C LEU A 221 -16.71 -1.60 3.37
N TRP A 222 -17.62 -1.89 2.45
CA TRP A 222 -18.91 -1.20 2.32
C TRP A 222 -20.10 -2.04 2.71
N ASP A 223 -19.86 -3.23 3.27
CA ASP A 223 -20.88 -4.05 3.91
C ASP A 223 -20.90 -3.78 5.41
N THR A 224 -22.03 -4.05 6.05
CA THR A 224 -22.21 -3.80 7.49
C THR A 224 -21.75 -4.97 8.35
N ASP A 225 -21.72 -6.20 7.83
CA ASP A 225 -21.43 -7.40 8.61
C ASP A 225 -19.96 -7.47 9.09
N VAL A 226 -19.75 -7.21 10.38
CA VAL A 226 -18.43 -7.30 11.04
C VAL A 226 -17.81 -8.71 10.95
N PRO A 227 -18.52 -9.81 11.26
CA PRO A 227 -17.95 -11.16 11.17
C PRO A 227 -17.35 -11.49 9.79
N THR A 228 -18.04 -11.13 8.70
CA THR A 228 -17.53 -11.32 7.33
C THR A 228 -16.24 -10.54 7.09
N ARG A 229 -16.16 -9.29 7.56
CA ARG A 229 -14.95 -8.45 7.39
C ARG A 229 -13.73 -9.00 8.12
N ASP A 230 -13.93 -9.71 9.23
CA ASP A 230 -12.85 -10.24 10.07
C ASP A 230 -12.47 -11.69 9.76
N ALA A 231 -13.34 -12.45 9.10
CA ALA A 231 -13.20 -13.90 8.93
C ALA A 231 -11.83 -14.32 8.39
N ALA A 232 -11.38 -13.71 7.29
CA ALA A 232 -10.08 -14.00 6.69
C ALA A 232 -8.90 -13.62 7.60
N SER A 233 -9.01 -12.53 8.35
CA SER A 233 -7.96 -12.09 9.28
C SER A 233 -7.78 -13.06 10.44
N LEU A 234 -8.90 -13.55 10.99
CA LEU A 234 -8.90 -14.56 12.05
C LEU A 234 -8.39 -15.92 11.55
N ALA A 235 -8.81 -16.32 10.34
CA ALA A 235 -8.35 -17.56 9.71
C ALA A 235 -6.84 -17.54 9.45
N LEU A 236 -6.32 -16.41 8.95
CA LEU A 236 -4.88 -16.24 8.72
C LEU A 236 -4.08 -16.38 10.02
N VAL A 237 -4.47 -15.68 11.08
CA VAL A 237 -3.75 -15.73 12.37
C VAL A 237 -3.77 -17.15 12.95
N LYS A 238 -4.92 -17.83 12.89
CA LYS A 238 -5.03 -19.24 13.29
C LYS A 238 -4.07 -20.13 12.49
N TRP A 239 -3.96 -19.89 11.18
CA TRP A 239 -3.03 -20.63 10.33
C TRP A 239 -1.57 -20.34 10.68
N LEU A 240 -1.19 -19.07 10.79
CA LEU A 240 0.19 -18.63 11.07
C LEU A 240 0.69 -19.20 12.41
N THR A 241 -0.10 -19.04 13.47
CA THR A 241 0.26 -19.49 14.82
C THR A 241 0.38 -21.02 14.94
N SER A 242 -0.20 -21.78 14.00
CA SER A 242 -0.04 -23.23 13.96
C SER A 242 1.30 -23.69 13.37
N LYS A 243 2.05 -22.81 12.68
CA LYS A 243 3.28 -23.14 11.98
C LYS A 243 4.50 -23.15 12.89
N PRO A 244 5.50 -24.03 12.66
CA PRO A 244 6.74 -24.03 13.43
C PRO A 244 7.51 -22.71 13.27
N GLU A 245 7.48 -22.09 12.10
CA GLU A 245 8.12 -20.80 11.82
C GLU A 245 7.66 -19.71 12.79
N TRP A 246 6.39 -19.69 13.18
CA TRP A 246 5.85 -18.70 14.11
C TRP A 246 6.54 -18.74 15.48
N LYS A 247 6.91 -19.94 15.94
CA LYS A 247 7.50 -20.17 17.26
C LYS A 247 8.94 -19.66 17.37
N VAL A 248 9.61 -19.37 16.25
CA VAL A 248 11.02 -18.95 16.23
C VAL A 248 11.21 -17.59 16.89
N LEU A 249 10.40 -16.59 16.50
CA LEU A 249 10.48 -15.22 17.05
C LEU A 249 9.11 -14.65 17.47
N GLY A 250 8.10 -15.52 17.61
CA GLY A 250 6.74 -15.13 17.97
C GLY A 250 6.09 -14.19 16.96
N GLY A 251 6.43 -14.34 15.67
CA GLY A 251 5.95 -13.49 14.57
C GLY A 251 6.80 -12.24 14.28
N ARG A 252 7.82 -11.90 15.10
CA ARG A 252 8.64 -10.69 14.89
C ARG A 252 9.54 -10.72 13.65
N ASP A 253 9.82 -11.91 13.16
CA ASP A 253 10.52 -12.19 11.90
C ASP A 253 9.56 -12.29 10.71
N HIS A 254 8.25 -12.23 10.93
CA HIS A 254 7.26 -12.28 9.88
C HIS A 254 6.91 -10.89 9.37
N PHE A 255 6.65 -10.79 8.06
CA PHE A 255 6.16 -9.57 7.45
C PHE A 255 5.15 -9.83 6.34
N MET A 256 4.25 -8.88 6.14
CA MET A 256 3.28 -8.88 5.05
C MET A 256 3.21 -7.51 4.38
N VAL A 257 2.61 -7.48 3.20
CA VAL A 257 2.35 -6.25 2.44
C VAL A 257 0.86 -6.11 2.24
N ALA A 258 0.31 -4.91 2.40
CA ALA A 258 -1.09 -4.61 2.15
C ALA A 258 -1.23 -3.45 1.16
N GLY A 259 -1.97 -3.64 0.08
CA GLY A 259 -2.19 -2.64 -0.96
C GLY A 259 -3.19 -1.56 -0.61
N ARG A 260 -3.42 -1.33 0.69
CA ARG A 260 -4.36 -0.34 1.23
C ARG A 260 -3.79 0.35 2.46
N ILE A 261 -4.46 1.39 2.93
CA ILE A 261 -4.00 2.23 4.04
C ILE A 261 -4.20 1.48 5.37
N THR A 262 -3.34 1.76 6.36
CA THR A 262 -3.37 1.13 7.70
C THR A 262 -4.77 1.18 8.36
N TRP A 263 -5.53 2.25 8.12
CA TRP A 263 -6.87 2.45 8.71
C TRP A 263 -7.92 1.48 8.22
N ASP A 264 -7.73 0.85 7.06
CA ASP A 264 -8.64 -0.20 6.56
C ASP A 264 -8.55 -1.47 7.43
N PHE A 265 -7.53 -1.59 8.30
CA PHE A 265 -7.22 -2.79 9.07
C PHE A 265 -7.18 -2.57 10.60
N ARG A 266 -7.59 -1.38 11.07
CA ARG A 266 -7.47 -0.95 12.47
C ARG A 266 -8.83 -0.57 13.08
N ARG A 267 -9.87 -1.33 12.79
CA ARG A 267 -11.17 -1.16 13.45
C ARG A 267 -11.03 -1.51 14.94
N LEU A 268 -11.48 -0.62 15.82
CA LEU A 268 -11.31 -0.74 17.28
C LEU A 268 -12.55 -1.27 18.01
N THR A 269 -13.74 -1.20 17.42
CA THR A 269 -14.99 -1.66 18.07
C THR A 269 -15.76 -2.60 17.16
N GLU A 270 -16.60 -3.46 17.74
CA GLU A 270 -17.41 -4.46 17.02
C GLU A 270 -18.74 -3.88 16.47
N LYS A 271 -18.81 -2.57 16.23
CA LYS A 271 -19.97 -1.92 15.62
C LYS A 271 -19.96 -2.07 14.10
N ASP A 272 -21.12 -2.37 13.53
CA ASP A 272 -21.29 -2.55 12.09
C ASP A 272 -20.98 -1.28 11.28
N GLU A 273 -21.19 -0.10 11.86
CA GLU A 273 -20.92 1.19 11.20
C GLU A 273 -19.44 1.56 11.16
N ASP A 274 -18.61 0.94 12.00
CA ASP A 274 -17.18 1.29 12.09
C ASP A 274 -16.44 0.81 10.85
N TRP A 275 -15.47 1.61 10.40
CA TRP A 275 -14.73 1.32 9.18
C TRP A 275 -13.65 0.25 9.38
N GLY A 276 -13.41 -0.57 8.35
CA GLY A 276 -12.29 -1.52 8.31
C GLY A 276 -12.57 -2.87 8.93
N ASN A 277 -11.53 -3.70 8.97
CA ASN A 277 -11.47 -4.94 9.75
C ASN A 277 -10.48 -4.81 10.92
N LYS A 278 -10.30 -5.89 11.69
CA LYS A 278 -9.42 -5.89 12.87
C LYS A 278 -8.02 -6.49 12.67
N LEU A 279 -7.60 -6.77 11.43
CA LEU A 279 -6.35 -7.50 11.15
C LEU A 279 -5.14 -6.95 11.92
N MET A 280 -4.89 -5.63 11.86
CA MET A 280 -3.70 -5.01 12.45
C MET A 280 -3.84 -4.67 13.94
N VAL A 281 -4.99 -4.96 14.54
CA VAL A 281 -5.16 -4.88 16.01
C VAL A 281 -5.08 -6.25 16.68
N LEU A 282 -5.08 -7.35 15.91
CA LEU A 282 -4.83 -8.69 16.44
C LEU A 282 -3.43 -8.77 17.07
N PRO A 283 -3.30 -9.33 18.28
CA PRO A 283 -2.02 -9.40 18.99
C PRO A 283 -0.88 -10.02 18.17
N GLU A 284 -1.21 -11.05 17.38
CA GLU A 284 -0.25 -11.76 16.54
C GLU A 284 0.29 -10.87 15.42
N VAL A 285 -0.59 -10.13 14.76
CA VAL A 285 -0.20 -9.21 13.67
C VAL A 285 0.54 -7.99 14.23
N ARG A 286 0.32 -7.61 15.48
CA ARG A 286 1.10 -6.56 16.17
C ARG A 286 2.58 -6.93 16.31
N ASN A 287 2.91 -8.22 16.38
CA ASN A 287 4.30 -8.68 16.40
C ASN A 287 4.95 -8.63 15.00
N MET A 288 4.16 -8.74 13.94
CA MET A 288 4.64 -8.76 12.56
C MET A 288 4.96 -7.35 12.03
N SER A 289 5.82 -7.28 11.03
CA SER A 289 6.00 -6.04 10.24
C SER A 289 4.98 -5.97 9.11
N THR A 290 4.20 -4.89 9.03
CA THR A 290 3.19 -4.69 7.97
C THR A 290 3.58 -3.53 7.07
N LEU A 291 3.81 -3.79 5.79
CA LEU A 291 4.10 -2.75 4.81
C LEU A 291 2.78 -2.29 4.17
N THR A 292 2.45 -1.01 4.30
CA THR A 292 1.19 -0.42 3.79
C THR A 292 1.47 0.79 2.93
N ILE A 293 0.55 1.15 2.02
CA ILE A 293 0.71 2.37 1.20
C ILE A 293 0.61 3.66 2.02
N GLU A 294 -0.01 3.59 3.21
CA GLU A 294 0.01 4.64 4.25
C GLU A 294 -0.01 3.97 5.63
N ALA A 295 0.95 4.35 6.47
CA ALA A 295 1.16 3.81 7.80
C ALA A 295 0.72 4.78 8.91
N SER A 296 0.56 4.23 10.11
CA SER A 296 0.19 4.99 11.29
C SER A 296 1.39 5.79 11.82
N PRO A 297 1.22 7.09 12.14
CA PRO A 297 2.27 7.85 12.80
C PRO A 297 2.50 7.42 14.26
N TRP A 298 1.56 6.68 14.84
CA TRP A 298 1.57 6.28 16.24
C TRP A 298 1.90 4.80 16.48
N HIS A 299 2.05 3.97 15.45
CA HIS A 299 2.28 2.53 15.66
C HIS A 299 3.64 2.14 15.10
N ARG A 300 4.27 1.14 15.73
CA ARG A 300 5.69 0.82 15.48
C ARG A 300 5.91 -0.31 14.48
N ASN A 301 4.85 -1.06 14.17
CA ASN A 301 4.93 -2.31 13.43
C ASN A 301 4.40 -2.19 11.99
N ASP A 302 3.87 -1.03 11.60
CA ASP A 302 3.52 -0.72 10.22
C ASP A 302 4.38 0.39 9.59
N PHE A 303 4.72 0.19 8.32
CA PHE A 303 5.67 1.02 7.59
C PHE A 303 5.07 1.48 6.27
N GLY A 304 5.18 2.78 5.99
CA GLY A 304 4.69 3.36 4.76
C GLY A 304 5.63 3.03 3.61
N VAL A 305 5.11 2.38 2.57
CA VAL A 305 5.82 2.12 1.31
C VAL A 305 5.17 2.91 0.16
N PRO A 306 5.93 3.32 -0.87
CA PRO A 306 5.40 4.11 -1.97
C PRO A 306 4.18 3.47 -2.63
N TYR A 307 3.20 4.28 -3.01
CA TYR A 307 2.11 3.81 -3.85
C TYR A 307 2.66 3.29 -5.20
N PRO A 308 2.14 2.17 -5.75
CA PRO A 308 2.44 1.77 -7.12
C PRO A 308 2.12 2.90 -8.12
N THR A 309 3.16 3.39 -8.80
CA THR A 309 3.05 4.40 -9.86
C THR A 309 2.80 3.74 -11.21
N TYR A 310 2.85 4.51 -12.30
CA TYR A 310 2.67 3.98 -13.66
C TYR A 310 3.97 3.51 -14.34
N PHE A 311 5.13 3.79 -13.72
CA PHE A 311 6.44 3.49 -14.31
C PHE A 311 7.09 2.31 -13.59
N HIS A 312 7.29 1.23 -14.35
CA HIS A 312 7.87 -0.03 -13.93
C HIS A 312 8.95 -0.43 -14.94
N PRO A 313 10.19 0.06 -14.75
CA PRO A 313 11.30 -0.19 -15.67
C PRO A 313 11.69 -1.66 -15.65
N SER A 314 12.11 -2.17 -16.81
CA SER A 314 12.68 -3.52 -16.91
C SER A 314 14.21 -3.56 -16.87
N SER A 315 14.86 -2.40 -16.81
CA SER A 315 16.32 -2.29 -16.77
C SER A 315 16.77 -0.94 -16.20
N ASP A 316 18.00 -0.90 -15.67
CA ASP A 316 18.62 0.31 -15.13
C ASP A 316 18.67 1.45 -16.17
N SER A 317 18.91 1.09 -17.43
CA SER A 317 18.94 2.05 -18.55
C SER A 317 17.61 2.81 -18.72
N GLU A 318 16.45 2.17 -18.48
CA GLU A 318 15.15 2.85 -18.54
C GLU A 318 15.01 3.87 -17.40
N VAL A 319 15.50 3.55 -16.21
CA VAL A 319 15.56 4.49 -15.07
C VAL A 319 16.43 5.70 -15.42
N PHE A 320 17.67 5.47 -15.86
CA PHE A 320 18.62 6.54 -16.17
C PHE A 320 18.16 7.42 -17.33
N GLN A 321 17.53 6.83 -18.35
CA GLN A 321 16.93 7.58 -19.45
C GLN A 321 15.79 8.46 -18.97
N TRP A 322 14.93 7.94 -18.09
CA TRP A 322 13.83 8.72 -17.52
C TRP A 322 14.33 9.86 -16.64
N GLN A 323 15.27 9.62 -15.73
CA GLN A 323 15.91 10.66 -14.93
C GLN A 323 16.56 11.74 -15.81
N SER A 324 17.31 11.33 -16.83
CA SER A 324 17.95 12.23 -17.78
C SER A 324 16.94 13.10 -18.55
N ARG A 325 15.80 12.53 -18.92
CA ARG A 325 14.69 13.27 -19.51
C ARG A 325 14.13 14.30 -18.52
N MET A 326 13.88 13.92 -17.27
CA MET A 326 13.36 14.84 -16.25
C MET A 326 14.33 16.01 -15.96
N ARG A 327 15.65 15.75 -15.99
CA ARG A 327 16.67 16.80 -15.87
C ARG A 327 16.55 17.84 -16.99
N ARG A 328 16.44 17.39 -18.24
CA ARG A 328 16.33 18.25 -19.44
C ARG A 328 14.97 18.91 -19.63
N GLN A 329 13.93 18.38 -18.98
CA GLN A 329 12.56 18.87 -19.14
C GLN A 329 12.42 20.35 -18.73
N ARG A 330 12.01 21.20 -19.67
CA ARG A 330 11.68 22.60 -19.43
C ARG A 330 10.36 22.72 -18.68
N LYS A 331 10.37 23.33 -17.50
CA LYS A 331 9.16 23.63 -16.73
C LYS A 331 8.57 24.96 -17.20
N ARG A 332 7.27 24.96 -17.52
CA ARG A 332 6.51 26.13 -18.02
C ARG A 332 5.73 26.83 -16.92
N PHE A 333 5.26 26.07 -15.94
CA PHE A 333 4.45 26.57 -14.83
C PHE A 333 5.28 26.61 -13.56
N LEU A 334 5.05 27.61 -12.72
CA LEU A 334 5.66 27.66 -11.40
C LEU A 334 5.11 26.52 -10.55
N PHE A 335 3.79 26.35 -10.56
CA PHE A 335 3.15 25.28 -9.80
C PHE A 335 1.95 24.71 -10.52
N SER A 336 1.49 23.55 -10.07
CA SER A 336 0.26 22.94 -10.56
C SER A 336 -0.50 22.25 -9.46
N PHE A 337 -1.82 22.18 -9.64
CA PHE A 337 -2.68 21.32 -8.85
C PHE A 337 -3.43 20.36 -9.78
N VAL A 338 -3.40 19.08 -9.44
CA VAL A 338 -4.18 18.03 -10.09
C VAL A 338 -5.16 17.52 -9.06
N GLY A 339 -6.44 17.84 -9.23
CA GLY A 339 -7.44 17.51 -8.22
C GLY A 339 -8.81 18.07 -8.53
N ALA A 340 -9.73 17.82 -7.60
CA ALA A 340 -11.10 18.29 -7.65
C ALA A 340 -11.50 18.88 -6.29
N PRO A 341 -12.48 19.79 -6.27
CA PRO A 341 -13.16 20.25 -5.06
C PRO A 341 -13.64 19.11 -4.17
N ARG A 342 -13.77 19.38 -2.88
CA ARG A 342 -14.39 18.48 -1.90
C ARG A 342 -15.43 19.23 -1.08
N ASN A 343 -16.53 18.55 -0.75
CA ASN A 343 -17.63 19.08 0.08
C ASN A 343 -17.27 19.05 1.57
N SER A 344 -16.09 19.51 1.94
CA SER A 344 -15.64 19.63 3.33
C SER A 344 -14.90 20.94 3.50
N THR A 345 -15.31 21.73 4.48
CA THR A 345 -14.65 22.99 4.86
C THR A 345 -13.32 22.75 5.59
N LYS A 346 -13.10 21.54 6.11
CA LYS A 346 -11.82 21.15 6.74
C LYS A 346 -10.70 20.98 5.70
N LEU A 347 -11.05 20.61 4.47
CA LEU A 347 -10.09 20.32 3.39
C LEU A 347 -9.73 21.59 2.58
N ILE A 348 -8.43 21.82 2.40
CA ILE A 348 -7.91 23.03 1.72
C ILE A 348 -8.02 23.02 0.19
N ARG A 349 -8.57 21.96 -0.42
CA ARG A 349 -8.57 21.78 -1.88
C ARG A 349 -9.27 22.90 -2.63
N ASN A 350 -10.37 23.42 -2.09
CA ASN A 350 -11.11 24.50 -2.73
C ASN A 350 -10.26 25.78 -2.77
N GLN A 351 -9.59 26.13 -1.67
CA GLN A 351 -8.70 27.29 -1.60
C GLN A 351 -7.50 27.15 -2.55
N LEU A 352 -6.93 25.94 -2.67
CA LEU A 352 -5.84 25.69 -3.62
C LEU A 352 -6.30 25.84 -5.07
N ILE A 353 -7.52 25.41 -5.40
CA ILE A 353 -8.12 25.61 -6.72
C ILE A 353 -8.33 27.11 -6.97
N ASP A 354 -8.90 27.84 -6.03
CA ASP A 354 -9.17 29.27 -6.16
C ASP A 354 -7.88 30.07 -6.38
N GLN A 355 -6.84 29.81 -5.57
CA GLN A 355 -5.53 30.43 -5.73
C GLN A 355 -4.87 30.05 -7.07
N CYS A 356 -5.05 28.80 -7.53
CA CYS A 356 -4.52 28.35 -8.82
C CYS A 356 -5.23 29.03 -10.00
N LEU A 357 -6.56 29.15 -9.97
CA LEU A 357 -7.35 29.82 -11.00
C LEU A 357 -7.06 31.32 -11.06
N ALA A 358 -6.76 31.94 -9.93
CA ALA A 358 -6.35 33.34 -9.85
C ALA A 358 -4.93 33.60 -10.38
N SER A 359 -4.11 32.55 -10.56
CA SER A 359 -2.70 32.66 -10.95
C SER A 359 -2.45 32.26 -12.40
N LYS A 360 -1.80 33.15 -13.17
CA LYS A 360 -1.27 32.80 -14.52
C LYS A 360 -0.06 31.88 -14.47
N LYS A 361 0.54 31.66 -13.28
CA LYS A 361 1.72 30.79 -13.08
C LYS A 361 1.33 29.39 -12.63
N CYS A 362 0.06 29.16 -12.30
CA CYS A 362 -0.46 27.86 -11.94
C CYS A 362 -1.05 27.12 -13.13
N LYS A 363 -0.88 25.80 -13.17
CA LYS A 363 -1.67 24.92 -14.04
C LYS A 363 -2.61 24.04 -13.23
N LEU A 364 -3.91 24.26 -13.38
CA LEU A 364 -4.94 23.36 -12.86
C LEU A 364 -5.24 22.25 -13.88
N LEU A 365 -5.31 21.01 -13.39
CA LEU A 365 -5.97 19.90 -14.05
C LEU A 365 -7.18 19.49 -13.21
N ASP A 366 -8.37 19.84 -13.68
CA ASP A 366 -9.61 19.58 -12.98
C ASP A 366 -10.04 18.11 -13.13
N CYS A 367 -10.16 17.41 -12.00
CA CYS A 367 -10.56 16.01 -11.89
C CYS A 367 -12.06 15.83 -11.54
N ASN A 368 -12.89 16.87 -11.69
CA ASN A 368 -14.32 16.83 -11.34
C ASN A 368 -15.12 15.76 -12.10
N LYS A 369 -16.30 15.42 -11.54
CA LYS A 369 -17.17 14.36 -12.08
C LYS A 369 -17.63 14.57 -13.54
N GLY A 370 -17.71 15.82 -14.02
CA GLY A 370 -18.00 16.15 -15.42
C GLY A 370 -16.79 16.00 -16.36
N ASN A 371 -15.57 16.03 -15.79
CA ASN A 371 -14.30 15.94 -16.49
C ASN A 371 -13.52 14.64 -16.19
N LYS A 372 -14.13 13.63 -15.51
CA LYS A 372 -13.46 12.42 -14.95
C LYS A 372 -12.34 11.82 -15.81
N LYS A 373 -12.55 11.76 -17.12
CA LYS A 373 -11.59 11.21 -18.09
C LYS A 373 -10.25 11.97 -18.14
N SER A 374 -10.14 13.15 -17.52
CA SER A 374 -8.92 13.96 -17.50
C SER A 374 -7.86 13.34 -16.60
N CYS A 375 -8.20 12.99 -15.35
CA CYS A 375 -7.25 12.47 -14.36
C CYS A 375 -7.13 10.95 -14.35
N ASP A 376 -8.14 10.25 -14.88
CA ASP A 376 -8.08 8.79 -15.10
C ASP A 376 -7.04 8.40 -16.16
N LYS A 377 -6.63 9.36 -17.01
CA LYS A 377 -5.58 9.16 -18.01
C LYS A 377 -4.21 9.56 -17.43
N PRO A 378 -3.29 8.60 -17.22
CA PRO A 378 -1.98 8.88 -16.64
C PRO A 378 -1.19 9.94 -17.43
N SER A 379 -1.39 10.00 -18.75
CA SER A 379 -0.67 10.94 -19.62
C SER A 379 -1.01 12.40 -19.34
N ASN A 380 -2.23 12.71 -18.91
CA ASN A 380 -2.64 14.07 -18.60
C ASN A 380 -1.99 14.57 -17.31
N VAL A 381 -2.01 13.74 -16.26
CA VAL A 381 -1.38 14.02 -14.97
C VAL A 381 0.13 14.20 -15.15
N MET A 382 0.79 13.21 -15.77
CA MET A 382 2.22 13.24 -16.02
C MET A 382 2.63 14.42 -16.89
N LYS A 383 1.83 14.81 -17.89
CA LYS A 383 2.10 16.00 -18.72
C LYS A 383 2.05 17.28 -17.90
N VAL A 384 1.10 17.44 -16.98
CA VAL A 384 1.01 18.63 -16.13
C VAL A 384 2.22 18.69 -15.21
N PHE A 385 2.51 17.62 -14.46
CA PHE A 385 3.63 17.57 -13.53
C PHE A 385 5.00 17.74 -14.21
N GLN A 386 5.20 17.11 -15.39
CA GLN A 386 6.43 17.30 -16.16
C GLN A 386 6.64 18.77 -16.57
N ASN A 387 5.58 19.56 -16.71
CA ASN A 387 5.66 20.97 -17.10
C ASN A 387 5.64 21.94 -15.91
N SER A 388 5.61 21.46 -14.66
CA SER A 388 5.56 22.30 -13.46
C SER A 388 6.82 22.17 -12.61
N ILE A 389 7.21 23.27 -11.95
CA ILE A 389 8.32 23.26 -10.98
C ILE A 389 7.86 22.61 -9.67
N PHE A 390 6.73 23.08 -9.13
CA PHE A 390 6.14 22.60 -7.88
C PHE A 390 4.79 21.92 -8.11
N CYS A 391 4.48 20.86 -7.38
CA CYS A 391 3.23 20.11 -7.50
C CYS A 391 2.51 20.09 -6.15
N LEU A 392 1.31 20.67 -6.10
CA LEU A 392 0.56 20.79 -4.85
C LEU A 392 -0.05 19.43 -4.47
N GLU A 393 0.33 18.92 -3.30
CA GLU A 393 -0.09 17.63 -2.79
C GLU A 393 -0.83 17.76 -1.44
N PRO A 394 -2.04 18.36 -1.43
CA PRO A 394 -2.87 18.37 -0.22
C PRO A 394 -3.35 16.96 0.16
N PRO A 395 -3.76 16.77 1.43
CA PRO A 395 -4.49 15.59 1.86
C PRO A 395 -5.77 15.33 1.05
N GLY A 396 -6.27 14.09 1.16
CA GLY A 396 -7.56 13.65 0.64
C GLY A 396 -8.43 13.11 1.75
N ASP A 397 -8.95 11.90 1.53
CA ASP A 397 -9.65 11.14 2.57
C ASP A 397 -8.62 10.58 3.59
N SER A 398 -7.35 10.48 3.20
CA SER A 398 -6.16 10.19 4.01
C SER A 398 -5.05 11.22 3.75
N PRO A 399 -3.98 11.26 4.58
CA PRO A 399 -2.89 12.22 4.42
C PRO A 399 -2.15 12.16 3.08
N THR A 400 -1.92 10.96 2.51
CA THR A 400 -1.12 10.78 1.29
C THR A 400 -1.97 10.36 0.10
N ARG A 401 -1.43 10.55 -1.12
CA ARG A 401 -2.03 10.08 -2.38
C ARG A 401 -0.93 9.59 -3.31
N ARG A 402 -1.23 8.65 -4.21
CA ARG A 402 -0.32 8.24 -5.30
C ARG A 402 0.28 9.43 -6.07
N SER A 403 -0.48 10.51 -6.21
CA SER A 403 -0.06 11.77 -6.85
C SER A 403 1.27 12.32 -6.33
N ALA A 404 1.57 12.15 -5.03
CA ALA A 404 2.84 12.56 -4.44
C ALA A 404 4.05 11.86 -5.11
N PHE A 405 3.91 10.56 -5.40
CA PHE A 405 4.92 9.75 -6.06
C PHE A 405 4.95 10.01 -7.58
N ASP A 406 3.79 10.26 -8.20
CA ASP A 406 3.71 10.70 -9.60
C ASP A 406 4.42 12.07 -9.81
N ALA A 407 4.35 12.98 -8.82
CA ALA A 407 5.08 14.25 -8.85
C ALA A 407 6.60 14.03 -8.81
N ILE A 408 7.08 13.13 -7.92
CA ILE A 408 8.49 12.74 -7.86
C ILE A 408 8.94 12.13 -9.20
N LEU A 409 8.15 11.19 -9.73
CA LEU A 409 8.40 10.56 -11.02
C LEU A 409 8.49 11.57 -12.16
N ALA A 410 7.71 12.66 -12.12
CA ALA A 410 7.74 13.75 -13.10
C ALA A 410 8.85 14.79 -12.88
N GLY A 411 9.73 14.60 -11.88
CA GLY A 411 10.74 15.58 -11.48
C GLY A 411 10.11 16.92 -11.08
N CYS A 412 8.93 16.87 -10.46
CA CYS A 412 8.20 18.02 -9.93
C CYS A 412 8.36 18.03 -8.41
N ILE A 413 8.75 19.17 -7.83
CA ILE A 413 8.99 19.29 -6.39
C ILE A 413 7.64 19.22 -5.67
N PRO A 414 7.38 18.19 -4.85
CA PRO A 414 6.11 18.10 -4.12
C PRO A 414 5.98 19.23 -3.10
N VAL A 415 4.78 19.78 -2.98
CA VAL A 415 4.39 20.74 -1.94
C VAL A 415 3.38 20.05 -1.05
N PHE A 416 3.83 19.63 0.13
CA PHE A 416 2.98 18.96 1.12
C PHE A 416 2.35 19.96 2.07
N PHE A 417 1.13 19.63 2.51
CA PHE A 417 0.35 20.48 3.40
C PHE A 417 0.09 19.88 4.78
N HIS A 418 0.43 18.60 4.93
CA HIS A 418 0.33 17.87 6.18
C HIS A 418 1.60 17.03 6.35
N PRO A 419 2.22 16.99 7.54
CA PRO A 419 3.46 16.22 7.77
C PRO A 419 3.26 14.71 7.55
N GLY A 420 2.05 14.23 7.85
CA GLY A 420 1.62 12.86 7.56
C GLY A 420 1.58 12.49 6.07
N SER A 421 1.59 13.45 5.13
CA SER A 421 1.57 13.15 3.69
C SER A 421 2.86 12.54 3.16
N ALA A 422 3.97 12.66 3.90
CA ALA A 422 5.24 12.07 3.49
C ALA A 422 6.20 11.80 4.65
N TYR A 423 6.42 12.80 5.50
CA TYR A 423 7.60 12.90 6.35
C TYR A 423 7.62 11.87 7.49
N THR A 424 6.44 11.51 8.01
CA THR A 424 6.33 10.59 9.15
C THR A 424 6.18 9.12 8.76
N GLN A 425 5.94 8.81 7.47
CA GLN A 425 5.56 7.45 7.04
C GLN A 425 6.58 6.78 6.10
N TYR A 426 7.20 7.53 5.18
CA TYR A 426 8.09 6.95 4.13
C TYR A 426 9.57 7.13 4.44
N THR A 427 9.97 7.00 5.71
CA THR A 427 11.33 7.31 6.19
C THR A 427 12.42 6.38 5.63
N TRP A 428 12.05 5.22 5.08
CA TRP A 428 12.98 4.33 4.37
C TRP A 428 13.28 4.83 2.94
N PHE A 429 12.31 5.49 2.31
CA PHE A 429 12.38 5.86 0.89
C PHE A 429 12.78 7.31 0.68
N LEU A 430 12.34 8.20 1.59
CA LEU A 430 12.53 9.64 1.50
C LEU A 430 13.56 10.14 2.53
N PRO A 431 14.41 11.14 2.18
CA PRO A 431 15.35 11.75 3.11
C PRO A 431 14.65 12.36 4.33
N ARG A 432 15.24 12.25 5.52
CA ARG A 432 14.73 12.91 6.74
C ARG A 432 14.72 14.44 6.62
N ASP A 433 15.72 15.00 5.95
CA ASP A 433 15.75 16.43 5.62
C ASP A 433 14.80 16.73 4.45
N TYR A 434 13.52 16.89 4.79
CA TYR A 434 12.44 17.06 3.82
C TYR A 434 12.58 18.31 2.94
N LYS A 435 13.30 19.34 3.43
CA LYS A 435 13.54 20.59 2.69
C LYS A 435 14.42 20.38 1.45
N LYS A 436 15.13 19.24 1.36
CA LYS A 436 15.93 18.90 0.18
C LYS A 436 15.08 18.51 -1.03
N TYR A 437 13.90 17.91 -0.85
CA TYR A 437 13.10 17.39 -1.96
C TYR A 437 11.68 17.96 -2.04
N SER A 438 11.23 18.71 -1.02
CA SER A 438 9.85 19.18 -0.94
C SER A 438 9.73 20.57 -0.32
N VAL A 439 8.56 21.18 -0.51
CA VAL A 439 8.13 22.38 0.22
C VAL A 439 7.02 21.98 1.18
N TYR A 440 7.06 22.49 2.41
CA TYR A 440 5.98 22.32 3.38
C TYR A 440 5.24 23.64 3.57
N ILE A 441 3.91 23.62 3.45
CA ILE A 441 3.03 24.76 3.72
C ILE A 441 1.90 24.26 4.65
N PRO A 442 1.87 24.65 5.93
CA PRO A 442 0.84 24.16 6.86
C PRO A 442 -0.58 24.40 6.36
N GLU A 443 -1.41 23.36 6.36
CA GLU A 443 -2.78 23.43 5.84
C GLU A 443 -3.69 24.40 6.61
N ASP A 444 -3.47 24.58 7.90
CA ASP A 444 -4.16 25.55 8.75
C ASP A 444 -3.97 26.99 8.25
N GLN A 445 -2.75 27.34 7.83
CA GLN A 445 -2.47 28.66 7.26
C GLN A 445 -3.14 28.88 5.91
N VAL A 446 -3.30 27.83 5.11
CA VAL A 446 -4.07 27.87 3.86
C VAL A 446 -5.56 28.03 4.16
N ARG A 447 -6.05 27.24 5.11
CA ARG A 447 -7.45 27.23 5.56
C ARG A 447 -7.90 28.59 6.06
N ASP A 448 -7.04 29.24 6.83
CA ASP A 448 -7.28 30.57 7.40
C ASP A 448 -7.05 31.72 6.41
N GLY A 449 -6.65 31.43 5.17
CA GLY A 449 -6.33 32.45 4.16
C GLY A 449 -5.09 33.28 4.48
N LYS A 450 -4.25 32.83 5.42
CA LYS A 450 -3.04 33.54 5.88
C LYS A 450 -1.86 33.40 4.92
N VAL A 451 -1.91 32.43 4.00
CA VAL A 451 -0.81 32.15 3.06
C VAL A 451 -1.26 32.17 1.60
N ASN A 452 -0.46 32.83 0.76
CA ASN A 452 -0.57 32.79 -0.69
C ASN A 452 0.49 31.83 -1.26
N ILE A 453 0.05 30.76 -1.92
CA ILE A 453 0.91 29.67 -2.40
C ILE A 453 1.93 30.17 -3.42
N GLU A 454 1.49 30.97 -4.40
CA GLU A 454 2.39 31.54 -5.41
C GLU A 454 3.50 32.37 -4.75
N SER A 455 3.15 33.21 -3.78
CA SER A 455 4.09 34.08 -3.06
C SER A 455 5.12 33.29 -2.27
N VAL A 456 4.74 32.17 -1.65
CA VAL A 456 5.69 31.28 -0.95
C VAL A 456 6.65 30.66 -1.94
N LEU A 457 6.13 30.08 -3.03
CA LEU A 457 6.94 29.34 -4.01
C LEU A 457 7.89 30.25 -4.80
N GLN A 458 7.56 31.52 -4.99
CA GLN A 458 8.44 32.51 -5.61
C GLN A 458 9.66 32.89 -4.77
N ARG A 459 9.64 32.67 -3.46
CA ARG A 459 10.78 32.97 -2.58
C ARG A 459 11.97 32.05 -2.81
N TYR A 460 11.75 30.89 -3.42
CA TYR A 460 12.81 29.95 -3.74
C TYR A 460 13.64 30.47 -4.92
N SER A 461 14.93 30.67 -4.68
CA SER A 461 15.88 31.02 -5.74
C SER A 461 15.99 29.92 -6.80
N ARG A 462 16.43 30.29 -8.00
CA ARG A 462 16.66 29.31 -9.09
C ARG A 462 17.63 28.19 -8.67
N ASP A 463 18.62 28.51 -7.87
CA ASP A 463 19.59 27.52 -7.37
C ASP A 463 18.99 26.58 -6.33
N GLN A 464 18.14 27.08 -5.42
CA GLN A 464 17.39 26.21 -4.51
C GLN A 464 16.48 25.26 -5.30
N VAL A 465 15.70 25.79 -6.26
CA VAL A 465 14.84 24.98 -7.13
C VAL A 465 15.64 23.93 -7.90
N ARG A 466 16.81 24.31 -8.46
CA ARG A 466 17.68 23.38 -9.19
C ARG A 466 18.18 22.24 -8.29
N ARG A 467 18.62 22.55 -7.07
CA ARG A 467 19.05 21.52 -6.10
C ARG A 467 17.89 20.60 -5.72
N MET A 468 16.73 21.18 -5.37
CA MET A 468 15.56 20.40 -4.99
C MET A 468 15.08 19.49 -6.11
N LYS A 469 15.05 19.99 -7.36
CA LYS A 469 14.70 19.18 -8.53
C LYS A 469 15.66 18.00 -8.74
N GLU A 470 16.95 18.22 -8.56
CA GLU A 470 17.94 17.13 -8.68
C GLU A 470 17.74 16.08 -7.58
N GLU A 471 17.47 16.50 -6.34
CA GLU A 471 17.15 15.56 -5.26
C GLU A 471 15.88 14.76 -5.57
N VAL A 472 14.80 15.40 -6.04
CA VAL A 472 13.58 14.70 -6.48
C VAL A 472 13.85 13.68 -7.58
N ILE A 473 14.68 14.02 -8.58
CA ILE A 473 15.00 13.10 -9.68
C ILE A 473 15.82 11.89 -9.18
N LYS A 474 16.71 12.09 -8.21
CA LYS A 474 17.46 10.98 -7.57
C LYS A 474 16.54 10.03 -6.80
N LEU A 475 15.41 10.51 -6.28
CA LEU A 475 14.44 9.68 -5.55
C LEU A 475 13.61 8.77 -6.46
N ILE A 476 13.55 9.01 -7.77
CA ILE A 476 12.73 8.23 -8.72
C ILE A 476 12.86 6.71 -8.54
N PRO A 477 14.06 6.08 -8.56
CA PRO A 477 14.17 4.63 -8.36
C PRO A 477 13.61 4.16 -7.01
N ARG A 478 13.78 4.97 -5.95
CA ARG A 478 13.35 4.63 -4.59
C ARG A 478 11.83 4.66 -4.40
N VAL A 479 11.06 5.17 -5.36
CA VAL A 479 9.59 5.32 -5.27
C VAL A 479 8.84 4.56 -6.35
N ILE A 480 9.52 3.71 -7.11
CA ILE A 480 8.92 2.84 -8.13
C ILE A 480 9.19 1.38 -7.81
N TYR A 481 8.44 0.49 -8.44
CA TYR A 481 8.68 -0.94 -8.41
C TYR A 481 9.05 -1.36 -9.83
N ALA A 482 10.18 -2.05 -10.02
CA ALA A 482 10.58 -2.56 -11.32
C ALA A 482 9.63 -3.66 -11.81
N ASP A 483 9.67 -3.89 -13.12
CA ASP A 483 8.82 -4.90 -13.75
C ASP A 483 9.14 -6.30 -13.17
N PRO A 484 8.19 -6.99 -12.51
CA PRO A 484 8.45 -8.27 -11.84
C PRO A 484 8.93 -9.39 -12.76
N ARG A 485 8.83 -9.22 -14.08
CA ARG A 485 9.30 -10.18 -15.10
C ARG A 485 10.76 -9.95 -15.50
N SER A 486 11.44 -9.04 -14.80
CA SER A 486 12.81 -8.62 -15.08
C SER A 486 13.50 -8.21 -13.77
N LYS A 487 14.79 -7.91 -13.85
CA LYS A 487 15.60 -7.54 -12.69
C LYS A 487 16.44 -6.29 -13.01
N LEU A 488 16.47 -5.35 -12.07
CA LEU A 488 17.42 -4.25 -12.07
C LEU A 488 18.75 -4.77 -11.50
N GLU A 489 19.87 -4.30 -12.05
CA GLU A 489 21.19 -4.85 -11.73
C GLU A 489 21.88 -4.03 -10.63
N THR A 490 21.89 -2.71 -10.78
CA THR A 490 22.60 -1.77 -9.90
C THR A 490 21.68 -0.80 -9.18
N VAL A 491 20.44 -0.67 -9.65
CA VAL A 491 19.47 0.27 -9.11
C VAL A 491 18.53 -0.46 -8.16
N GLU A 492 18.52 -0.03 -6.90
CA GLU A 492 17.55 -0.49 -5.91
C GLU A 492 16.22 0.26 -6.07
N ASP A 493 15.14 -0.51 -6.13
CA ASP A 493 13.79 0.02 -6.21
C ASP A 493 13.07 0.00 -4.84
N ALA A 494 11.79 0.38 -4.82
CA ALA A 494 11.01 0.38 -3.58
C ALA A 494 10.81 -1.04 -2.99
N PHE A 495 10.88 -2.11 -3.78
CA PHE A 495 10.87 -3.47 -3.26
C PHE A 495 12.19 -3.77 -2.53
N ASP A 496 13.32 -3.48 -3.16
CA ASP A 496 14.65 -3.77 -2.58
C ASP A 496 14.84 -3.06 -1.23
N ILE A 497 14.50 -1.76 -1.18
CA ILE A 497 14.55 -0.95 0.06
C ILE A 497 13.60 -1.48 1.13
N SER A 498 12.42 -1.99 0.73
CA SER A 498 11.47 -2.58 1.69
C SER A 498 12.03 -3.85 2.32
N ILE A 499 12.68 -4.70 1.52
CA ILE A 499 13.30 -5.94 2.00
C ILE A 499 14.46 -5.65 2.94
N GLU A 500 15.32 -4.71 2.58
CA GLU A 500 16.40 -4.25 3.46
C GLU A 500 15.85 -3.75 4.80
N GLY A 501 14.85 -2.86 4.78
CA GLY A 501 14.24 -2.31 5.99
C GLY A 501 13.59 -3.37 6.90
N VAL A 502 12.98 -4.40 6.31
CA VAL A 502 12.46 -5.56 7.07
C VAL A 502 13.60 -6.36 7.69
N LEU A 503 14.63 -6.73 6.92
CA LEU A 503 15.76 -7.52 7.42
C LEU A 503 16.51 -6.81 8.55
N GLU A 504 16.77 -5.51 8.40
CA GLU A 504 17.39 -4.68 9.45
C GLU A 504 16.56 -4.68 10.73
N ARG A 505 15.23 -4.57 10.60
CA ARG A 505 14.32 -4.58 11.75
C ARG A 505 14.33 -5.93 12.46
N VAL A 506 14.27 -7.03 11.72
CA VAL A 506 14.29 -8.38 12.31
C VAL A 506 15.63 -8.64 13.00
N GLU A 507 16.75 -8.26 12.38
CA GLU A 507 18.08 -8.44 13.00
C GLU A 507 18.25 -7.59 14.25
N LYS A 508 17.70 -6.37 14.25
CA LYS A 508 17.64 -5.55 15.46
C LYS A 508 16.85 -6.25 16.57
N ALA A 509 15.68 -6.82 16.26
CA ALA A 509 14.88 -7.54 17.24
C ALA A 509 15.63 -8.77 17.81
N ARG A 510 16.34 -9.52 16.96
CA ARG A 510 17.22 -10.62 17.41
C ARG A 510 18.34 -10.13 18.33
N THR A 511 18.98 -9.02 17.97
CA THR A 511 20.05 -8.41 18.76
C THR A 511 19.54 -7.96 20.13
N ASP A 512 18.40 -7.26 20.16
CA ASP A 512 17.75 -6.82 21.40
C ASP A 512 17.46 -8.01 22.32
N LEU A 513 16.89 -9.11 21.79
CA LEU A 513 16.65 -10.33 22.56
C LEU A 513 17.93 -10.99 23.08
N ARG A 514 19.00 -11.07 22.27
CA ARG A 514 20.30 -11.61 22.69
C ARG A 514 20.93 -10.77 23.82
N GLU A 515 20.70 -9.47 23.81
CA GLU A 515 21.16 -8.53 24.83
C GLU A 515 20.19 -8.40 26.02
N GLY A 516 19.12 -9.21 26.07
CA GLY A 516 18.13 -9.19 27.15
C GLY A 516 17.20 -7.96 27.15
N ARG A 517 17.15 -7.19 26.06
CA ARG A 517 16.19 -6.09 25.85
C ARG A 517 14.90 -6.63 25.25
N ASN A 518 13.76 -6.02 25.64
CA ASN A 518 12.47 -6.31 25.02
C ASN A 518 12.32 -5.49 23.71
N PRO A 519 12.24 -6.12 22.52
CA PRO A 519 12.05 -5.40 21.25
C PRO A 519 10.74 -4.60 21.17
N ASP A 520 9.75 -4.93 21.99
CA ASP A 520 8.43 -4.30 21.99
C ASP A 520 8.36 -3.07 22.92
N GLU A 521 9.39 -2.87 23.75
CA GLU A 521 9.51 -1.75 24.69
C GLU A 521 10.71 -0.87 24.31
N PRO A 522 10.64 -0.13 23.17
CA PRO A 522 11.66 0.83 22.81
C PRO A 522 11.67 2.00 23.80
N PRO A 523 12.76 2.79 23.82
CA PRO A 523 12.97 3.86 24.80
C PRO A 523 12.12 5.12 24.55
N TYR A 524 10.95 4.98 23.92
CA TYR A 524 10.03 6.06 23.61
C TYR A 524 8.58 5.56 23.60
N LEU A 525 7.62 6.42 23.91
CA LEU A 525 6.19 6.10 23.89
C LEU A 525 5.71 5.81 22.46
N GLU A 526 4.82 4.82 22.32
CA GLU A 526 4.30 4.42 21.00
C GLU A 526 3.61 5.59 20.27
N THR A 527 2.86 6.42 20.99
CA THR A 527 2.25 7.64 20.43
C THR A 527 3.29 8.61 19.83
N ASN A 528 4.52 8.62 20.34
CA ASN A 528 5.62 9.46 19.85
C ASN A 528 6.45 8.81 18.72
N THR A 529 5.99 7.69 18.15
CA THR A 529 6.74 6.95 17.12
C THR A 529 7.16 7.83 15.95
N TRP A 530 6.27 8.68 15.42
CA TRP A 530 6.61 9.59 14.33
C TRP A 530 7.73 10.59 14.68
N LYS A 531 7.74 11.11 15.92
CA LYS A 531 8.77 12.04 16.38
C LYS A 531 10.13 11.34 16.46
N TYR A 532 10.15 10.15 17.06
CA TYR A 532 11.37 9.40 17.22
C TYR A 532 11.93 8.92 15.88
N ASN A 533 11.05 8.49 14.96
CA ASN A 533 11.46 8.04 13.63
C ASN A 533 12.09 9.17 12.82
N LEU A 534 11.51 10.37 12.87
CA LEU A 534 11.96 11.51 12.07
C LEU A 534 13.07 12.33 12.74
N PHE A 535 12.92 12.66 14.03
CA PHE A 535 13.76 13.61 14.76
C PHE A 535 14.63 12.99 15.85
N LYS A 536 14.44 11.69 16.17
CA LYS A 536 15.18 11.00 17.24
C LYS A 536 14.99 11.66 18.62
N THR A 537 13.80 12.22 18.86
CA THR A 537 13.40 12.84 20.13
C THR A 537 11.92 12.61 20.41
N GLU A 538 11.49 12.76 21.67
CA GLU A 538 10.08 12.79 22.10
C GLU A 538 9.61 14.19 22.50
N GLU A 539 10.49 15.18 22.37
CA GLU A 539 10.20 16.57 22.74
C GLU A 539 8.98 17.12 21.99
N LYS A 540 8.38 18.16 22.57
CA LYS A 540 7.26 18.87 21.94
C LYS A 540 7.69 19.41 20.58
N HIS A 541 6.92 19.08 19.54
CA HIS A 541 7.20 19.53 18.17
C HIS A 541 6.08 20.44 17.69
N GLU A 542 6.39 21.36 16.77
CA GLU A 542 5.38 22.26 16.19
C GLU A 542 4.27 21.50 15.44
N TRP A 543 4.50 20.23 15.09
CA TRP A 543 3.53 19.37 14.39
C TRP A 543 2.67 18.52 15.32
N ASP A 544 2.81 18.67 16.64
CA ASP A 544 2.03 17.86 17.60
C ASP A 544 0.53 18.00 17.36
N HIS A 545 0.06 19.21 17.06
CA HIS A 545 -1.35 19.49 16.76
C HIS A 545 -1.90 18.81 15.48
N PHE A 546 -1.04 18.21 14.64
CA PHE A 546 -1.49 17.40 13.50
C PHE A 546 -1.72 15.92 13.86
N PHE A 547 -1.23 15.49 15.01
CA PHE A 547 -1.21 14.07 15.42
C PHE A 547 -1.79 13.84 16.81
N TYR A 548 -2.23 14.90 17.47
CA TYR A 548 -2.83 14.90 18.80
C TYR A 548 -3.94 15.95 18.78
N ASP A 549 -5.19 15.50 18.73
CA ASP A 549 -6.36 16.32 19.07
C ASP A 549 -7.03 15.72 20.32
#